data_AF-A0A859CVI9-F1
#
_entry.id   AF-A0A859CVI9-F1
#
_cell.length_a   1.000
_cell.length_b   1.000
_cell.length_c   1.000
_cell.angle_alpha   90.00
_cell.angle_beta   90.00
_cell.angle_gamma   90.00
#
_symmetry.space_group_name_H-M   'P 1'
#
loop_
_entity.id
_entity.type
_entity.pdbx_description
1 polymer ?
#
loop_
_entity_poly.entity_id
_entity_poly.type
_entity_poly.pdbx_seq_one_letter_code
_entity_poly.pdbx_strand_id
1 'polypeptide(L)'
;MFNRKKAGMIGVIGLSAAIITGVAVSAYAETKAPNNAAVQGQTVPEAQMNTAPSHEQLASRMAQQLGLDEKTQSKVSDLFEKDGKAIRTIQEQLHSTQVELSSLSPSSKNYMDKVDDLAEESGELTEALTIAFAKNRAGLYELLTPQQIEKLETPVQPQS
;
A
#
# COMPACT_ATOMS: atom_id res chain seq x y z
N MET A 1 -14.58 -53.32 -9.58
CA MET A 1 -15.58 -52.24 -9.65
C MET A 1 -15.34 -51.27 -8.50
N PHE A 2 -15.06 -50.02 -8.87
CA PHE A 2 -15.15 -48.74 -8.14
C PHE A 2 -15.63 -48.73 -6.67
N ASN A 3 -14.82 -48.20 -5.73
CA ASN A 3 -14.78 -46.76 -5.44
C ASN A 3 -13.82 -46.42 -4.28
N ARG A 4 -12.81 -45.59 -4.57
CA ARG A 4 -12.02 -44.83 -3.58
C ARG A 4 -12.81 -43.57 -3.23
N LYS A 5 -13.07 -43.30 -1.95
CA LYS A 5 -13.34 -41.93 -1.48
C LYS A 5 -12.17 -41.48 -0.62
N LYS A 6 -11.33 -40.63 -1.22
CA LYS A 6 -10.37 -39.78 -0.53
C LYS A 6 -11.18 -38.67 0.15
N ALA A 7 -11.14 -38.59 1.48
CA ALA A 7 -11.49 -37.37 2.19
C ALA A 7 -10.21 -36.51 2.23
N GLY A 8 -10.23 -35.43 1.46
CA GLY A 8 -9.11 -34.52 1.28
C GLY A 8 -8.79 -33.74 2.55
N MET A 9 -7.49 -33.55 2.75
CA MET A 9 -6.88 -32.58 3.65
C MET A 9 -7.51 -31.19 3.42
N ILE A 10 -8.10 -30.60 4.46
CA ILE A 10 -8.33 -29.16 4.51
C ILE A 10 -7.00 -28.54 4.92
N GLY A 11 -6.19 -28.19 3.93
CA GLY A 11 -5.04 -27.31 4.11
C GLY A 11 -5.54 -25.89 4.26
N VAL A 12 -5.49 -25.36 5.46
CA VAL A 12 -5.66 -23.92 5.72
C VAL A 12 -4.42 -23.23 5.15
N ILE A 13 -4.53 -22.70 3.94
CA ILE A 13 -3.54 -21.76 3.40
C ILE A 13 -3.86 -20.42 4.07
N GLY A 14 -3.26 -20.19 5.24
CA GLY A 14 -3.20 -18.87 5.85
C GLY A 14 -2.47 -17.94 4.88
N LEU A 15 -3.19 -16.96 4.34
CA LEU A 15 -2.64 -15.84 3.59
C LEU A 15 -1.81 -15.01 4.56
N SER A 16 -0.54 -15.35 4.72
CA SER A 16 0.44 -14.51 5.40
C SER A 16 0.66 -13.26 4.53
N ALA A 17 -0.06 -12.19 4.82
CA ALA A 17 0.26 -10.87 4.32
C ALA A 17 1.60 -10.45 4.92
N ALA A 18 2.67 -10.53 4.12
CA ALA A 18 3.94 -9.90 4.46
C ALA A 18 3.74 -8.38 4.33
N ILE A 19 3.39 -7.71 5.41
CA ILE A 19 3.43 -6.25 5.48
C ILE A 19 4.92 -5.87 5.52
N ILE A 20 5.44 -5.40 4.40
CA ILE A 20 6.76 -4.75 4.36
C ILE A 20 6.59 -3.36 5.00
N THR A 21 6.58 -3.29 6.33
CA THR A 21 6.77 -2.03 7.03
C THR A 21 8.26 -1.70 6.99
N GLY A 22 8.64 -0.80 6.08
CA GLY A 22 9.96 -0.18 6.08
C GLY A 22 10.12 0.70 7.31
N VAL A 23 10.62 0.13 8.41
CA VAL A 23 11.20 0.89 9.52
C VAL A 23 12.69 0.60 9.55
N ALA A 24 13.47 1.52 9.01
CA ALA A 24 14.91 1.57 9.25
C ALA A 24 15.12 2.00 10.71
N VAL A 25 15.07 1.04 11.63
CA VAL A 25 15.56 1.26 13.00
C VAL A 25 17.08 1.12 12.93
N SER A 26 17.77 2.24 12.76
CA SER A 26 19.21 2.33 13.05
C SER A 26 19.41 2.20 14.56
N ALA A 27 19.35 0.97 15.06
CA ALA A 27 19.80 0.65 16.40
C ALA A 27 21.32 0.64 16.40
N TYR A 28 21.89 1.44 17.30
CA TYR A 28 23.31 1.48 17.63
C TYR A 28 23.92 0.07 17.73
N ALA A 29 24.82 -0.24 16.81
CA ALA A 29 25.85 -1.25 16.98
C ALA A 29 27.16 -0.64 16.48
N GLU A 30 27.90 -0.06 17.40
CA GLU A 30 29.32 0.21 17.22
C GLU A 30 30.03 -1.13 17.04
N THR A 31 30.53 -1.43 15.85
CA THR A 31 31.81 -2.11 15.61
C THR A 31 32.10 -2.23 14.11
N LYS A 32 33.26 -1.68 13.73
CA LYS A 32 34.03 -1.87 12.48
C LYS A 32 33.39 -1.41 11.17
N ALA A 33 33.81 -0.21 10.75
CA ALA A 33 33.86 0.19 9.36
C ALA A 33 34.64 -0.82 8.49
N PRO A 34 34.22 -1.01 7.24
CA PRO A 34 35.14 -1.18 6.14
C PRO A 34 35.14 0.07 5.27
N ASN A 35 36.35 0.61 5.10
CA ASN A 35 36.73 1.54 4.04
C ASN A 35 36.06 1.19 2.72
N ASN A 36 35.51 2.19 2.03
CA ASN A 36 35.60 2.24 0.58
C ASN A 36 35.76 3.68 0.11
N ALA A 37 36.75 3.81 -0.76
CA ALA A 37 37.33 5.04 -1.25
C ALA A 37 36.32 5.91 -2.01
N ALA A 38 36.57 7.22 -1.92
CA ALA A 38 35.97 8.22 -2.77
C ALA A 38 36.18 7.88 -4.26
N VAL A 39 35.08 7.77 -5.00
CA VAL A 39 35.07 7.98 -6.46
C VAL A 39 34.36 9.31 -6.68
N GLN A 40 35.15 10.31 -7.08
CA GLN A 40 34.66 11.59 -7.58
C GLN A 40 33.99 11.39 -8.94
N GLY A 41 32.92 12.15 -9.18
CA GLY A 41 32.53 12.56 -10.52
C GLY A 41 31.51 11.67 -11.23
N GLN A 42 30.25 11.74 -10.80
CA GLN A 42 29.10 11.61 -11.69
C GLN A 42 27.99 12.48 -11.09
N THR A 43 27.76 13.65 -11.71
CA THR A 43 26.54 14.42 -11.51
C THR A 43 25.39 13.59 -12.06
N VAL A 44 24.79 12.76 -11.21
CA VAL A 44 23.51 12.14 -11.50
C VAL A 44 22.52 13.29 -11.69
N PRO A 45 21.77 13.35 -12.81
CA PRO A 45 20.72 14.35 -12.97
C PRO A 45 19.85 14.32 -11.74
N GLU A 46 19.61 15.47 -11.12
CA GLU A 46 18.73 15.62 -9.97
C GLU A 46 17.37 15.02 -10.35
N ALA A 47 17.14 13.78 -9.95
CA ALA A 47 15.87 13.11 -10.13
C ALA A 47 14.85 14.01 -9.44
N GLN A 48 13.94 14.55 -10.25
CA GLN A 48 12.85 15.41 -9.83
C GLN A 48 12.25 14.85 -8.54
N MET A 49 12.21 15.71 -7.52
CA MET A 49 11.80 15.41 -6.16
C MET A 49 10.59 14.46 -6.10
N ASN A 50 10.70 13.48 -5.19
CA ASN A 50 9.72 12.45 -4.80
C ASN A 50 8.26 12.95 -4.73
N THR A 51 7.58 13.09 -5.86
CA THR A 51 6.15 13.34 -5.91
C THR A 51 5.44 12.02 -6.20
N ALA A 52 4.42 11.72 -5.40
CA ALA A 52 3.56 10.57 -5.68
C ALA A 52 2.97 10.72 -7.09
N PRO A 53 2.86 9.62 -7.88
CA PRO A 53 2.33 9.69 -9.24
C PRO A 53 0.89 10.20 -9.25
N SER A 54 0.51 10.96 -10.28
CA SER A 54 -0.88 11.41 -10.45
C SER A 54 -1.81 10.25 -10.84
N HIS A 55 -3.12 10.44 -10.69
CA HIS A 55 -4.10 9.42 -11.06
C HIS A 55 -4.06 9.10 -12.57
N GLU A 56 -3.80 10.10 -13.42
CA GLU A 56 -3.62 9.89 -14.86
C GLU A 56 -2.37 9.06 -15.14
N GLN A 57 -1.26 9.33 -14.46
CA GLN A 57 -0.03 8.55 -14.62
C GLN A 57 -0.24 7.09 -14.21
N LEU A 58 -0.98 6.84 -13.12
CA LEU A 58 -1.34 5.50 -12.69
C LEU A 58 -2.24 4.80 -13.70
N ALA A 59 -3.29 5.48 -14.18
CA ALA A 59 -4.21 4.94 -15.18
C ALA A 59 -3.50 4.65 -16.51
N SER A 60 -2.61 5.53 -16.98
CA SER A 60 -1.82 5.31 -18.20
C SER A 60 -0.88 4.12 -18.08
N ARG A 61 -0.19 3.94 -16.94
CA ARG A 61 0.64 2.75 -16.71
C ARG A 61 -0.19 1.47 -16.75
N MET A 62 -1.37 1.49 -16.13
CA MET A 62 -2.30 0.36 -16.15
C MET A 62 -2.85 0.09 -17.55
N ALA A 63 -3.15 1.15 -18.31
CA ALA A 63 -3.57 1.05 -19.70
C ALA A 63 -2.52 0.36 -20.57
N GLN A 64 -1.25 0.73 -20.42
CA GLN A 64 -0.14 0.09 -21.10
C GLN A 64 0.04 -1.38 -20.68
N GLN A 65 -0.05 -1.66 -19.38
CA GLN A 65 0.16 -3.01 -18.86
C GLN A 65 -0.95 -3.99 -19.27
N LEU A 66 -2.21 -3.55 -19.22
CA LEU A 66 -3.38 -4.40 -19.45
C LEU A 66 -3.92 -4.31 -20.88
N GLY A 67 -3.48 -3.31 -21.66
CA GLY A 67 -4.04 -3.00 -22.97
C GLY A 67 -5.46 -2.46 -22.83
N LEU A 68 -5.65 -1.43 -21.99
CA LEU A 68 -6.95 -0.76 -21.84
C LEU A 68 -7.19 0.17 -23.04
N ASP A 69 -8.44 0.27 -23.49
CA ASP A 69 -8.84 1.34 -24.42
C ASP A 69 -8.95 2.70 -23.71
N GLU A 70 -8.98 3.78 -24.49
CA GLU A 70 -9.01 5.16 -23.96
C GLU A 70 -10.21 5.40 -23.03
N LYS A 71 -11.36 4.81 -23.34
CA LYS A 71 -12.58 4.96 -22.55
C LYS A 71 -12.43 4.30 -21.17
N THR A 72 -11.84 3.11 -21.14
CA THR A 72 -11.60 2.35 -19.91
C THR A 72 -10.49 3.00 -19.10
N GLN A 73 -9.40 3.46 -19.73
CA GLN A 73 -8.36 4.25 -19.08
C GLN A 73 -8.93 5.50 -18.39
N SER A 74 -9.82 6.25 -19.07
CA SER A 74 -10.45 7.43 -18.48
C SER A 74 -11.24 7.06 -17.22
N LYS A 75 -12.05 5.99 -17.27
CA LYS A 75 -12.81 5.53 -16.10
C LYS A 75 -11.91 5.08 -14.94
N VAL A 76 -10.79 4.43 -15.25
CA VAL A 76 -9.79 4.02 -14.26
C VAL A 76 -9.14 5.25 -13.63
N SER A 77 -8.81 6.28 -14.42
CA SER A 77 -8.30 7.56 -13.92
C SER A 77 -9.29 8.22 -12.97
N ASP A 78 -10.58 8.32 -13.36
CA ASP A 78 -11.63 8.91 -12.53
C ASP A 78 -11.83 8.14 -11.21
N LEU A 79 -11.76 6.80 -11.29
CA LEU A 79 -11.81 5.93 -10.11
C LEU A 79 -10.66 6.23 -9.15
N PHE A 80 -9.43 6.33 -9.67
CA PHE A 80 -8.25 6.65 -8.88
C PHE A 80 -8.25 8.07 -8.35
N GLU A 81 -8.80 9.05 -9.07
CA GLU A 81 -8.96 10.40 -8.55
C GLU A 81 -9.93 10.43 -7.37
N LYS A 82 -11.13 9.87 -7.57
CA LYS A 82 -12.20 9.87 -6.57
C LYS A 82 -11.78 9.13 -5.30
N ASP A 83 -11.34 7.89 -5.43
CA ASP A 83 -10.99 7.05 -4.28
C ASP A 83 -9.64 7.42 -3.71
N GLY A 84 -8.69 7.86 -4.55
CA GLY A 84 -7.38 8.32 -4.11
C GLY A 84 -7.47 9.55 -3.19
N LYS A 85 -8.40 10.49 -3.46
CA LYS A 85 -8.68 11.61 -2.55
C LYS A 85 -9.18 11.11 -1.19
N ALA A 86 -10.15 10.19 -1.18
CA ALA A 86 -10.69 9.65 0.08
C ALA A 86 -9.62 8.89 0.88
N ILE A 87 -8.85 8.02 0.23
CA ILE A 87 -7.73 7.28 0.84
C ILE A 87 -6.70 8.24 1.42
N ARG A 88 -6.33 9.29 0.67
CA ARG A 88 -5.36 10.29 1.12
C ARG A 88 -5.85 11.04 2.36
N THR A 89 -7.11 11.46 2.39
CA THR A 89 -7.69 12.12 3.57
C THR A 89 -7.62 11.23 4.80
N ILE A 90 -7.95 9.94 4.67
CA ILE A 90 -7.87 8.99 5.80
C ILE A 90 -6.41 8.81 6.26
N GLN A 91 -5.46 8.73 5.33
CA GLN A 91 -4.03 8.63 5.66
C GLN A 91 -3.50 9.89 6.36
N GLU A 92 -3.94 11.07 5.93
CA GLU A 92 -3.59 12.34 6.57
C GLU A 92 -4.16 12.42 7.99
N GLN A 93 -5.38 11.93 8.22
CA GLN A 93 -5.98 11.83 9.55
C GLN A 93 -5.22 10.84 10.44
N LEU A 94 -4.93 9.63 9.96
CA LEU A 94 -4.11 8.65 10.69
C LEU A 94 -2.75 9.22 11.10
N HIS A 95 -2.12 9.96 10.19
CA HIS A 95 -0.86 10.64 10.50
C HIS A 95 -1.04 11.69 11.59
N SER A 96 -2.10 12.50 11.51
CA SER A 96 -2.43 13.50 12.53
C SER A 96 -2.65 12.85 13.91
N THR A 97 -3.46 11.79 13.99
CA THR A 97 -3.71 11.05 15.23
C THR A 97 -2.42 10.46 15.80
N GLN A 98 -1.54 9.92 14.95
CA GLN A 98 -0.22 9.42 15.38
C GLN A 98 0.67 10.55 15.94
N VAL A 99 0.69 11.71 15.28
CA VAL A 99 1.43 12.89 15.76
C VAL A 99 0.87 13.34 17.10
N GLU A 100 -0.45 13.44 17.25
CA GLU A 100 -1.08 13.83 18.51
C GLU A 100 -0.73 12.85 19.63
N LEU A 101 -0.87 11.53 19.40
CA LEU A 101 -0.52 10.49 20.36
C LEU A 101 0.94 10.62 20.82
N SER A 102 1.87 10.88 19.89
CA SER A 102 3.29 11.06 20.19
C SER A 102 3.60 12.33 20.99
N SER A 103 2.70 13.32 20.95
CA SER A 103 2.84 14.60 21.66
C SER A 103 2.27 14.57 23.08
N LEU A 104 1.52 13.53 23.45
CA LEU A 104 0.91 13.42 24.76
C LEU A 104 1.97 13.22 25.86
N SER A 105 1.79 13.91 26.98
CA SER A 105 2.63 13.73 28.17
C SER A 105 1.99 12.74 29.15
N PRO A 106 2.70 11.67 29.57
CA PRO A 106 2.22 10.72 30.59
C PRO A 106 1.92 11.34 31.96
N SER A 107 2.46 12.53 32.27
CA SER A 107 2.17 13.25 33.52
C SER A 107 0.87 14.06 33.47
N SER A 108 0.21 14.14 32.31
CA SER A 108 -1.05 14.87 32.15
C SER A 108 -2.16 14.16 32.88
N LYS A 109 -3.03 14.92 33.57
CA LYS A 109 -4.16 14.38 34.34
C LYS A 109 -5.09 13.49 33.50
N ASN A 110 -5.26 13.80 32.22
CA ASN A 110 -6.16 13.09 31.30
C ASN A 110 -5.37 12.30 30.23
N TYR A 111 -4.13 11.87 30.55
CA TYR A 111 -3.28 11.18 29.58
C TYR A 111 -3.97 9.94 29.00
N MET A 112 -4.46 9.05 29.87
CA MET A 112 -5.07 7.79 29.42
C MET A 112 -6.39 8.00 28.68
N ASP A 113 -7.21 8.99 29.08
CA ASP A 113 -8.46 9.30 28.38
C ASP A 113 -8.17 9.72 26.92
N LYS A 114 -7.17 10.59 26.71
CA LYS A 114 -6.75 10.99 25.36
C LYS A 114 -6.14 9.85 24.56
N VAL A 115 -5.40 8.94 25.21
CA VAL A 115 -4.86 7.75 24.55
C VAL A 115 -6.00 6.86 24.06
N ASP A 116 -7.06 6.70 24.86
CA ASP A 116 -8.25 5.90 24.51
C ASP A 116 -8.98 6.52 23.31
N ASP A 117 -9.28 7.83 23.36
CA ASP A 117 -9.94 8.56 22.26
C ASP A 117 -9.16 8.44 20.93
N LEU A 118 -7.84 8.67 20.97
CA LEU A 118 -7.00 8.59 19.77
C LEU A 118 -6.82 7.15 19.25
N ALA A 119 -6.87 6.16 20.15
CA ALA A 119 -6.83 4.75 19.77
C ALA A 119 -8.12 4.31 19.10
N GLU A 120 -9.28 4.76 19.60
CA GLU A 120 -10.58 4.55 18.97
C GLU A 120 -10.62 5.18 17.58
N GLU A 121 -10.23 6.46 17.46
CA GLU A 121 -10.14 7.16 16.17
C GLU A 121 -9.22 6.44 15.18
N SER A 122 -8.04 6.01 15.64
CA SER A 122 -7.09 5.25 14.81
C SER A 122 -7.70 3.93 14.30
N GLY A 123 -8.49 3.26 15.14
CA GLY A 123 -9.20 2.03 14.80
C GLY A 123 -10.23 2.25 13.70
N GLU A 124 -11.09 3.24 13.87
CA GLU A 124 -12.11 3.62 12.89
C GLU A 124 -11.51 4.04 11.55
N LEU A 125 -10.46 4.86 11.57
CA LEU A 125 -9.75 5.29 10.37
C LEU A 125 -9.08 4.11 9.64
N THR A 126 -8.51 3.16 10.39
CA THR A 126 -7.88 1.96 9.79
C THR A 126 -8.93 1.06 9.13
N GLU A 127 -10.10 0.90 9.75
CA GLU A 127 -11.24 0.20 9.14
C GLU A 127 -11.68 0.91 7.85
N ALA A 128 -11.89 2.23 7.92
CA ALA A 128 -12.30 3.04 6.77
C ALA A 128 -11.28 2.94 5.61
N LEU A 129 -9.98 2.99 5.92
CA LEU A 129 -8.90 2.85 4.94
C LEU A 129 -8.94 1.48 4.25
N THR A 130 -9.11 0.41 5.04
CA THR A 130 -9.21 -0.96 4.53
C THR A 130 -10.39 -1.11 3.57
N ILE A 131 -11.55 -0.60 3.96
CA ILE A 131 -12.76 -0.61 3.12
C ILE A 131 -12.56 0.23 1.87
N ALA A 132 -11.92 1.40 1.96
CA ALA A 132 -11.66 2.26 0.80
C ALA A 132 -10.77 1.59 -0.24
N PHE A 133 -9.69 0.93 0.18
CA PHE A 133 -8.85 0.15 -0.74
C PHE A 133 -9.60 -1.02 -1.36
N ALA A 134 -10.42 -1.74 -0.58
CA ALA A 134 -11.23 -2.84 -1.10
C ALA A 134 -12.23 -2.36 -2.15
N LYS A 135 -12.91 -1.24 -1.89
CA LYS A 135 -13.85 -0.61 -2.84
C LYS A 135 -13.14 -0.15 -4.11
N ASN A 136 -11.97 0.47 -3.99
CA ASN A 136 -11.20 0.89 -5.15
C ASN A 136 -10.79 -0.30 -6.01
N ARG A 137 -10.30 -1.39 -5.38
CA ARG A 137 -9.96 -2.62 -6.10
C ARG A 137 -11.18 -3.27 -6.77
N ALA A 138 -12.32 -3.35 -6.07
CA ALA A 138 -13.55 -3.90 -6.63
C ALA A 138 -14.03 -3.07 -7.83
N GLY A 139 -14.06 -1.74 -7.70
CA GLY A 139 -14.42 -0.83 -8.78
C GLY A 139 -13.49 -0.94 -9.98
N LEU A 140 -12.19 -1.20 -9.77
CA LEU A 140 -11.26 -1.46 -10.87
C LEU A 140 -11.65 -2.74 -11.60
N TYR A 141 -11.91 -3.84 -10.89
CA TYR A 141 -12.26 -5.13 -11.51
C TYR A 141 -13.54 -5.06 -12.34
N GLU A 142 -14.52 -4.24 -11.95
CA GLU A 142 -15.74 -3.98 -12.73
C GLU A 142 -15.48 -3.31 -14.09
N LEU A 143 -14.35 -2.61 -14.23
CA LEU A 143 -13.94 -1.94 -15.48
C LEU A 143 -13.13 -2.84 -16.41
N LEU A 144 -12.67 -3.99 -15.93
CA LEU A 144 -11.76 -4.87 -16.65
C LEU A 144 -12.48 -6.07 -17.27
N THR A 145 -11.99 -6.49 -18.42
CA THR A 145 -12.37 -7.78 -19.01
C THR A 145 -11.72 -8.94 -18.24
N PRO A 146 -12.27 -10.17 -18.34
CA PRO A 146 -11.66 -11.35 -17.70
C PRO A 146 -10.19 -11.56 -18.08
N GLN A 147 -9.82 -11.30 -19.34
CA GLN A 147 -8.44 -11.42 -19.83
C GLN A 147 -7.51 -10.37 -19.22
N GLN A 148 -8.01 -9.16 -18.96
CA GLN A 148 -7.25 -8.10 -18.29
C GLN A 148 -7.10 -8.38 -16.80
N ILE A 149 -8.12 -8.96 -16.16
CA ILE A 149 -8.04 -9.43 -14.77
C ILE A 149 -6.99 -10.53 -14.63
N GLU A 150 -7.00 -11.52 -15.53
CA GLU A 150 -6.00 -12.60 -15.53
C GLU A 150 -4.56 -12.04 -15.65
N LYS A 151 -4.35 -11.05 -16.55
CA LYS A 151 -3.07 -10.35 -16.67
C LYS A 151 -2.68 -9.57 -15.41
N LEU A 152 -3.65 -8.98 -14.72
CA LEU A 152 -3.42 -8.22 -13.49
C LEU A 152 -3.03 -9.12 -12.32
N GLU A 153 -3.61 -10.32 -12.24
CA GLU A 153 -3.41 -11.27 -11.15
C GLU A 153 -2.20 -12.19 -11.36
N THR A 154 -1.74 -12.33 -12.60
CA THR A 154 -0.57 -13.15 -12.90
C THR A 154 0.71 -12.40 -12.51
N PRO A 155 1.51 -12.90 -11.55
CA PRO A 155 2.76 -12.26 -11.18
C PRO A 155 3.72 -12.26 -12.37
N VAL A 156 4.27 -11.08 -12.69
CA VAL A 156 5.37 -10.96 -13.67
C VAL A 156 6.58 -11.67 -13.08
N GLN A 157 6.89 -12.88 -13.57
CA GLN A 157 8.14 -13.54 -13.20
C GLN A 157 9.30 -12.69 -13.74
N PRO A 158 10.28 -12.31 -12.91
CA PRO A 158 11.48 -11.65 -13.41
C PRO A 158 12.17 -12.61 -14.39
N GLN A 159 12.43 -12.14 -15.61
CA GLN A 159 13.20 -12.92 -16.57
C GLN A 159 14.61 -13.12 -16.01
N SER A 160 15.03 -14.38 -15.94
CA SER A 160 16.34 -14.82 -15.43
C SER A 160 17.47 -14.46 -16.39
#